data_AF-A0A495D2Y0-F1
#
_entry.id   AF-A0A495D2Y0-F1
#
_cell.length_a   1.000
_cell.length_b   1.000
_cell.length_c   1.000
_cell.angle_alpha   90.00
_cell.angle_beta   90.00
_cell.angle_gamma   90.00
#
_symmetry.space_group_name_H-M   'P 1'
#
loop_
_entity.id
_entity.type
_entity.pdbx_description
1 polymer ?
#
loop_
_entity_poly.entity_id
_entity_poly.type
_entity_poly.pdbx_seq_one_letter_code
_entity_poly.pdbx_strand_id
1 'polypeptide(L)'
;MNQPAPLPFILPDRQILSVAGPDARDLLQRIITADVTGLTAGQCRPGALLTPQGKIMVDFLVFADGETIWLDVPAAAADMLLKRLTLFKLRAKAEIVLNSDLIAVWSTSPFPGSAEDPRLAGRVHRGIGESGSEVRALDRLEIEAGVPAFGRDYGEADVFPTDVNLDAFGGVGWKKGCFIGQEVVSRMKRRGTIRKRSLPATFAAEAPPPGTAVMAGPTTVGAISASLGHHAVILARLDRLRAAEHYCEADGQEATIVVPDEFWADLEAAQKV
;
A
#
# COMPACT_ATOMS: atom_id res chain seq x y z
N MET A 1 -22.72 7.15 31.97
CA MET A 1 -22.11 5.81 31.83
C MET A 1 -21.26 5.84 30.58
N ASN A 2 -19.93 5.87 30.70
CA ASN A 2 -19.04 5.71 29.54
C ASN A 2 -19.10 4.23 29.16
N GLN A 3 -19.82 3.90 28.09
CA GLN A 3 -19.63 2.60 27.46
C GLN A 3 -18.19 2.58 26.91
N PRO A 4 -17.42 1.50 27.12
CA PRO A 4 -16.12 1.36 26.49
C PRO A 4 -16.30 1.45 24.96
N ALA A 5 -15.35 2.08 24.28
CA ALA A 5 -15.33 2.11 22.83
C ALA A 5 -15.39 0.65 22.31
N PRO A 6 -16.19 0.36 21.27
CA PRO A 6 -16.28 -0.99 20.73
C PRO A 6 -14.89 -1.48 20.30
N LEU A 7 -14.61 -2.76 20.58
CA LEU A 7 -13.34 -3.38 20.19
C LEU A 7 -13.18 -3.35 18.66
N PRO A 8 -11.97 -3.01 18.15
CA PRO A 8 -11.72 -3.00 16.72
C PRO A 8 -11.78 -4.41 16.12
N PHE A 9 -12.00 -4.50 14.81
CA PHE A 9 -12.04 -5.76 14.07
C PHE A 9 -10.63 -6.32 13.86
N ILE A 10 -10.53 -7.65 13.81
CA ILE A 10 -9.28 -8.38 13.59
C ILE A 10 -9.03 -8.54 12.08
N LEU A 11 -7.82 -8.24 11.62
CA LEU A 11 -7.38 -8.56 10.25
C LEU A 11 -6.76 -9.96 10.22
N PRO A 12 -7.35 -10.92 9.50
CA PRO A 12 -6.95 -12.33 9.58
C PRO A 12 -5.68 -12.66 8.81
N ASP A 13 -5.31 -11.83 7.85
CA ASP A 13 -4.26 -12.06 6.85
C ASP A 13 -3.00 -11.23 7.15
N ARG A 14 -2.87 -10.75 8.39
CA ARG A 14 -1.82 -9.82 8.83
C ARG A 14 -1.04 -10.40 10.01
N GLN A 15 0.23 -10.03 10.09
CA GLN A 15 1.11 -10.34 11.22
C GLN A 15 1.91 -9.11 11.63
N ILE A 16 2.45 -9.13 12.84
CA ILE A 16 3.14 -7.99 13.43
C ILE A 16 4.63 -8.31 13.61
N LEU A 17 5.49 -7.56 12.92
CA LEU A 17 6.91 -7.52 13.24
C LEU A 17 7.24 -6.30 14.09
N SER A 18 8.14 -6.47 15.04
CA SER A 18 8.76 -5.36 15.79
C SER A 18 10.23 -5.24 15.42
N VAL A 19 10.72 -4.00 15.38
CA VAL A 19 12.12 -3.64 15.25
C VAL A 19 12.44 -2.68 16.39
N ALA A 20 13.15 -3.17 17.41
CA ALA A 20 13.36 -2.44 18.66
C ALA A 20 14.84 -2.22 18.96
N GLY A 21 15.19 -1.09 19.57
CA GLY A 21 16.55 -0.76 19.99
C GLY A 21 17.11 0.51 19.34
N PRO A 22 18.26 1.00 19.80
CA PRO A 22 18.75 2.34 19.46
C PRO A 22 19.03 2.54 17.96
N ASP A 23 19.37 1.47 17.23
CA ASP A 23 19.64 1.54 15.79
C ASP A 23 18.42 1.17 14.92
N ALA A 24 17.25 0.87 15.51
CA ALA A 24 16.08 0.37 14.79
C ALA A 24 15.58 1.32 13.69
N ARG A 25 15.43 2.61 14.04
CA ARG A 25 14.99 3.65 13.10
C ARG A 25 16.00 3.83 11.97
N ASP A 26 17.28 3.96 12.29
CA ASP A 26 18.35 4.16 11.31
C ASP A 26 18.55 2.95 10.40
N LEU A 27 18.34 1.73 10.92
CA LEU A 27 18.31 0.51 10.13
C LEU A 27 17.17 0.58 9.10
N LEU A 28 15.94 0.78 9.54
CA LEU A 28 14.78 0.83 8.64
C LEU A 28 14.87 2.00 7.65
N GLN A 29 15.36 3.16 8.08
CA GLN A 29 15.55 4.32 7.19
C GLN A 29 16.40 4.01 5.96
N ARG A 30 17.33 3.06 6.05
CA ARG A 30 18.22 2.66 4.94
C ARG A 30 17.69 1.51 4.10
N ILE A 31 16.59 0.88 4.50
CA ILE A 31 16.10 -0.37 3.90
C ILE A 31 14.77 -0.16 3.19
N ILE A 32 13.80 0.47 3.87
CA ILE A 32 12.41 0.54 3.41
C ILE A 32 12.14 1.86 2.69
N THR A 33 11.05 1.95 1.93
CA THR A 33 10.68 3.18 1.21
C THR A 33 10.21 4.30 2.12
N ALA A 34 9.50 3.96 3.20
CA ALA A 34 8.89 4.94 4.09
C ALA A 34 9.94 5.78 4.82
N ASP A 35 9.65 7.06 5.01
CA ASP A 35 10.41 7.89 5.95
C ASP A 35 9.85 7.68 7.36
N VAL A 36 10.61 7.03 8.22
CA VAL A 36 10.25 6.80 9.63
C VAL A 36 10.80 7.87 10.57
N THR A 37 11.46 8.90 10.02
CA THR A 37 11.88 10.07 10.81
C THR A 37 10.65 10.76 11.38
N GLY A 38 10.68 11.02 12.69
CA GLY A 38 9.59 11.69 13.39
C GLY A 38 8.26 10.92 13.38
N LEU A 39 8.22 9.64 13.00
CA LEU A 39 7.04 8.82 13.19
C LEU A 39 6.87 8.55 14.70
N THR A 40 5.74 8.94 15.26
CA THR A 40 5.42 8.81 16.69
C THR A 40 4.13 8.05 16.91
N ALA A 41 3.82 7.73 18.17
CA ALA A 41 2.58 7.05 18.54
C ALA A 41 1.34 7.79 18.00
N GLY A 42 0.32 7.04 17.60
CA GLY A 42 -0.90 7.57 16.97
C GLY A 42 -0.75 7.94 15.49
N GLN A 43 0.42 7.68 14.89
CA GLN A 43 0.65 7.85 13.45
C GLN A 43 1.03 6.52 12.80
N CYS A 44 0.63 6.34 11.54
CA CYS A 44 1.15 5.28 10.70
C CYS A 44 1.56 5.82 9.33
N ARG A 45 2.45 5.10 8.66
CA ARG A 45 2.85 5.38 7.28
C ARG A 45 2.91 4.07 6.49
N PRO A 46 2.40 4.03 5.26
CA PRO A 46 2.64 2.88 4.41
C PRO A 46 4.11 2.86 3.99
N GLY A 47 4.62 1.69 3.66
CA GLY A 47 5.99 1.51 3.23
C GLY A 47 6.16 0.15 2.56
N ALA A 48 7.30 -0.03 1.90
CA ALA A 48 7.64 -1.29 1.27
C ALA A 48 9.13 -1.60 1.44
N LEU A 49 9.44 -2.90 1.40
CA LEU A 49 10.77 -3.38 1.07
C LEU A 49 10.82 -3.60 -0.45
N LEU A 50 11.86 -3.11 -1.10
CA LEU A 50 12.02 -3.25 -2.55
C LEU A 50 13.14 -4.22 -2.92
N THR A 51 13.07 -4.72 -4.14
CA THR A 51 14.21 -5.33 -4.83
C THR A 51 15.23 -4.23 -5.19
N PRO A 52 16.51 -4.58 -5.46
CA PRO A 52 17.47 -3.62 -6.01
C PRO A 52 17.01 -2.97 -7.32
N GLN A 53 16.14 -3.64 -8.07
CA GLN A 53 15.52 -3.13 -9.30
C GLN A 53 14.32 -2.20 -9.04
N GLY A 54 13.99 -1.92 -7.77
CA GLY A 54 12.95 -0.96 -7.38
C GLY A 54 11.52 -1.51 -7.37
N LYS A 55 11.34 -2.83 -7.52
CA LYS A 55 10.01 -3.45 -7.44
C LYS A 55 9.65 -3.82 -6.00
N ILE A 56 8.36 -3.80 -5.66
CA ILE A 56 7.89 -4.16 -4.31
C ILE A 56 8.13 -5.64 -4.04
N MET A 57 8.83 -5.96 -2.97
CA MET A 57 8.89 -7.33 -2.44
C MET A 57 7.72 -7.60 -1.49
N VAL A 58 7.41 -6.61 -0.63
CA VAL A 58 6.28 -6.61 0.29
C VAL A 58 6.00 -5.16 0.71
N ASP A 59 4.72 -4.83 0.90
CA ASP A 59 4.28 -3.58 1.52
C ASP A 59 3.70 -3.81 2.93
N PHE A 60 3.65 -2.75 3.72
CA PHE A 60 3.22 -2.80 5.12
C PHE A 60 2.84 -1.41 5.64
N LEU A 61 2.14 -1.38 6.77
CA LEU A 61 1.98 -0.16 7.56
C LEU A 61 3.04 -0.14 8.66
N VAL A 62 3.69 1.00 8.80
CA VAL A 62 4.70 1.28 9.82
C VAL A 62 4.07 2.12 10.92
N PHE A 63 4.20 1.66 12.15
CA PHE A 63 3.86 2.41 13.38
C PHE A 63 5.13 2.62 14.20
N ALA A 64 5.10 3.56 15.12
CA ALA A 64 6.22 3.79 16.02
C ALA A 64 5.72 4.10 17.43
N ASP A 65 6.38 3.53 18.43
CA ASP A 65 6.23 3.91 19.82
C ASP A 65 7.60 3.88 20.52
N GLY A 66 8.04 5.03 21.01
CA GLY A 66 9.40 5.22 21.52
C GLY A 66 10.48 4.77 20.53
N GLU A 67 11.33 3.83 20.97
CA GLU A 67 12.42 3.22 20.19
C GLU A 67 11.99 2.02 19.34
N THR A 68 10.72 1.60 19.45
CA THR A 68 10.21 0.45 18.70
C THR A 68 9.46 0.90 17.47
N ILE A 69 9.82 0.32 16.33
CA ILE A 69 9.07 0.42 15.08
C ILE A 69 8.30 -0.88 14.88
N TRP A 70 7.03 -0.75 14.56
CA TRP A 70 6.15 -1.89 14.32
C TRP A 70 5.73 -1.94 12.86
N LEU A 71 5.74 -3.13 12.28
CA LEU A 71 5.33 -3.39 10.91
C LEU A 71 4.12 -4.32 10.95
N ASP A 72 2.96 -3.78 10.57
CA ASP A 72 1.79 -4.57 10.22
C ASP A 72 2.00 -5.04 8.77
N VAL A 73 2.17 -6.35 8.56
CA VAL A 73 2.60 -6.96 7.29
C VAL A 73 1.64 -8.06 6.82
N PRO A 74 1.56 -8.36 5.50
CA PRO A 74 0.84 -9.54 5.02
C PRO A 74 1.44 -10.81 5.63
N ALA A 75 0.60 -11.67 6.20
CA ALA A 75 1.03 -12.91 6.87
C ALA A 75 1.86 -13.80 5.92
N ALA A 76 1.46 -13.88 4.65
CA ALA A 76 2.16 -14.66 3.62
C ALA A 76 3.60 -14.17 3.33
N ALA A 77 3.94 -12.93 3.70
CA ALA A 77 5.24 -12.32 3.47
C ALA A 77 6.06 -12.08 4.75
N ALA A 78 5.50 -12.36 5.93
CA ALA A 78 6.11 -12.01 7.22
C ALA A 78 7.45 -12.72 7.45
N ASP A 79 7.53 -14.04 7.22
CA ASP A 79 8.77 -14.81 7.35
C ASP A 79 9.86 -14.37 6.36
N MET A 80 9.45 -14.05 5.13
CA MET A 80 10.35 -13.56 4.08
C MET A 80 10.92 -12.20 4.50
N LEU A 81 10.07 -11.29 4.99
CA LEU A 81 10.50 -9.98 5.47
C LEU A 81 11.42 -10.09 6.68
N LEU A 82 11.08 -10.93 7.67
CA LEU A 82 11.93 -11.18 8.84
C LEU A 82 13.34 -11.60 8.40
N LYS A 83 13.45 -12.63 7.56
CA LYS A 83 14.74 -13.13 7.04
C LYS A 83 15.53 -12.04 6.32
N ARG A 84 14.87 -11.22 5.50
CA ARG A 84 15.51 -10.11 4.77
C ARG A 84 16.00 -9.02 5.72
N LEU A 85 15.18 -8.58 6.67
CA LEU A 85 15.58 -7.55 7.63
C LEU A 85 16.72 -8.05 8.53
N THR A 86 16.70 -9.31 8.96
CA THR A 86 17.79 -9.94 9.72
C THR A 86 19.11 -9.94 8.92
N LEU A 87 19.06 -10.23 7.61
CA LEU A 87 20.24 -10.14 6.74
C LEU A 87 20.82 -8.72 6.70
N PHE A 88 19.97 -7.70 6.63
CA PHE A 88 20.40 -6.30 6.55
C PHE A 88 20.80 -5.67 7.89
N LYS A 89 20.38 -6.26 9.02
CA LYS A 89 20.69 -5.79 10.38
C LYS A 89 22.20 -5.68 10.63
N LEU A 90 22.99 -6.63 10.13
CA LEU A 90 24.44 -6.70 10.36
C LEU A 90 24.81 -6.44 11.84
N ARG A 91 25.53 -5.34 12.13
CA ARG A 91 25.96 -4.94 13.48
C ARG A 91 25.02 -3.96 14.18
N ALA A 92 23.90 -3.60 13.56
CA ALA A 92 22.94 -2.68 14.15
C ALA A 92 22.39 -3.26 15.46
N LYS A 93 22.39 -2.44 16.50
CA LYS A 93 21.76 -2.69 17.80
C LYS A 93 20.25 -2.55 17.69
N ALA A 94 19.65 -3.48 16.96
CA ALA A 94 18.21 -3.58 16.76
C ALA A 94 17.77 -5.04 16.84
N GLU A 95 16.79 -5.38 17.66
CA GLU A 95 16.15 -6.69 17.69
C GLU A 95 14.97 -6.70 16.71
N ILE A 96 14.77 -7.83 16.02
CA ILE A 96 13.70 -8.00 15.03
C ILE A 96 12.94 -9.26 15.37
N VAL A 97 11.64 -9.12 15.66
CA VAL A 97 10.79 -10.20 16.18
C VAL A 97 9.50 -10.26 15.40
N LEU A 98 9.04 -11.48 15.08
CA LEU A 98 7.67 -11.75 14.64
C LEU A 98 6.83 -12.09 15.87
N ASN A 99 5.84 -11.26 16.18
CA ASN A 99 5.07 -11.32 17.43
C ASN A 99 3.80 -12.13 17.20
N SER A 100 3.69 -13.32 17.81
CA SER A 100 2.54 -14.22 17.67
C SER A 100 1.38 -13.89 18.60
N ASP A 101 1.63 -13.07 19.61
CA ASP A 101 0.69 -12.58 20.63
C ASP A 101 0.01 -11.26 20.22
N LEU A 102 0.47 -10.64 19.13
CA LEU A 102 -0.07 -9.40 18.60
C LEU A 102 -0.80 -9.62 17.27
N ILE A 103 -1.87 -8.86 17.08
CA ILE A 103 -2.71 -8.87 15.90
C ILE A 103 -2.87 -7.46 15.32
N ALA A 104 -3.03 -7.38 14.00
CA ALA A 104 -3.43 -6.15 13.35
C ALA A 104 -4.95 -5.98 13.48
N VAL A 105 -5.37 -4.76 13.84
CA VAL A 105 -6.78 -4.43 14.08
C VAL A 105 -7.18 -3.15 13.36
N TRP A 106 -8.48 -3.00 13.09
CA TRP A 106 -9.01 -1.81 12.42
C TRP A 106 -10.43 -1.44 12.85
N SER A 107 -10.82 -0.19 12.59
CA SER A 107 -12.17 0.33 12.82
C SER A 107 -12.47 1.49 11.87
N THR A 108 -13.75 1.80 11.66
CA THR A 108 -14.20 3.01 10.96
C THR A 108 -14.23 4.24 11.86
N SER A 109 -13.80 4.12 13.11
CA SER A 109 -13.69 5.23 14.06
C SER A 109 -12.42 5.09 14.89
N PRO A 110 -11.83 6.21 15.37
CA PRO A 110 -10.64 6.15 16.20
C PRO A 110 -10.84 5.29 17.45
N PHE A 111 -9.81 4.54 17.83
CA PHE A 111 -9.72 3.79 19.07
C PHE A 111 -8.35 4.03 19.75
N PRO A 112 -8.19 3.73 21.05
CA PRO A 112 -6.91 3.90 21.74
C PRO A 112 -5.76 3.19 21.01
N GLY A 113 -4.67 3.90 20.75
CA GLY A 113 -3.50 3.36 20.04
C GLY A 113 -3.64 3.26 18.52
N SER A 114 -4.79 3.66 17.96
CA SER A 114 -4.98 3.67 16.51
C SER A 114 -4.31 4.86 15.83
N ALA A 115 -4.02 4.69 14.54
CA ALA A 115 -3.66 5.74 13.61
C ALA A 115 -4.58 5.68 12.39
N GLU A 116 -4.85 6.80 11.76
CA GLU A 116 -5.54 6.82 10.46
C GLU A 116 -4.70 6.12 9.38
N ASP A 117 -5.33 5.26 8.57
CA ASP A 117 -4.68 4.66 7.39
C ASP A 117 -4.71 5.67 6.23
N PRO A 118 -3.57 6.24 5.81
CA PRO A 118 -3.55 7.28 4.79
C PRO A 118 -3.97 6.76 3.41
N ARG A 119 -4.04 5.44 3.20
CA ARG A 119 -4.54 4.83 1.96
C ARG A 119 -6.07 4.88 1.88
N LEU A 120 -6.74 4.96 3.03
CA LEU A 120 -8.19 4.95 3.18
C LEU A 120 -8.64 6.20 3.95
N ALA A 121 -8.03 7.35 3.64
CA ALA A 121 -8.13 8.60 4.39
C ALA A 121 -9.57 8.92 4.86
N GLY A 122 -9.72 9.15 6.15
CA GLY A 122 -11.00 9.43 6.83
C GLY A 122 -11.95 8.25 7.01
N ARG A 123 -11.65 7.06 6.48
CA ARG A 123 -12.55 5.88 6.52
C ARG A 123 -12.09 4.80 7.49
N VAL A 124 -10.78 4.67 7.72
CA VAL A 124 -10.20 3.55 8.47
C VAL A 124 -9.10 4.02 9.42
N HIS A 125 -9.20 3.54 10.65
CA HIS A 125 -8.16 3.58 11.66
C HIS A 125 -7.57 2.19 11.84
N ARG A 126 -6.24 2.10 11.87
CA ARG A 126 -5.45 0.87 12.03
C ARG A 126 -4.70 0.91 13.35
N GLY A 127 -4.45 -0.26 13.92
CA GLY A 127 -3.68 -0.40 15.15
C GLY A 127 -3.15 -1.80 15.33
N ILE A 128 -2.41 -1.96 16.42
CA ILE A 128 -1.83 -3.24 16.86
C ILE A 128 -2.37 -3.49 18.26
N GLY A 129 -2.84 -4.71 18.53
CA GLY A 129 -3.37 -5.09 19.83
C GLY A 129 -3.24 -6.57 20.12
N GLU A 130 -3.58 -6.96 21.34
CA GLU A 130 -3.59 -8.37 21.79
C GLU A 130 -4.94 -9.06 21.52
N SER A 131 -5.99 -8.28 21.27
CA SER A 131 -7.34 -8.78 21.01
C SER A 131 -8.15 -7.81 20.15
N GLY A 132 -9.24 -8.32 19.57
CA GLY A 132 -10.23 -7.58 18.81
C GLY A 132 -11.61 -8.23 18.94
N SER A 133 -12.62 -7.63 18.32
CA SER A 133 -14.00 -8.15 18.37
C SER A 133 -14.15 -9.39 17.48
N GLU A 134 -14.37 -9.18 16.19
CA GLU A 134 -14.57 -10.21 15.19
C GLU A 134 -13.59 -10.04 14.02
N VAL A 135 -13.33 -11.13 13.31
CA VAL A 135 -12.53 -11.11 12.08
C VAL A 135 -13.30 -10.40 10.98
N ARG A 136 -12.68 -9.38 10.37
CA ARG A 136 -13.26 -8.67 9.24
C ARG A 136 -12.17 -8.17 8.30
N ALA A 137 -12.20 -8.61 7.05
CA ALA A 137 -11.30 -8.13 6.00
C ALA A 137 -11.59 -6.67 5.63
N LEU A 138 -10.57 -5.98 5.09
CA LEU A 138 -10.68 -4.61 4.59
C LEU A 138 -11.03 -4.53 3.09
N ASP A 139 -11.09 -5.67 2.41
CA ASP A 139 -11.19 -5.77 0.94
C ASP A 139 -12.23 -4.84 0.33
N ARG A 140 -13.43 -4.77 0.91
CA ARG A 140 -14.49 -3.90 0.42
C ARG A 140 -14.06 -2.44 0.39
N LEU A 141 -13.55 -1.92 1.52
CA LEU A 141 -13.17 -0.51 1.64
C LEU A 141 -11.98 -0.19 0.74
N GLU A 142 -11.04 -1.14 0.61
CA GLU A 142 -9.87 -1.03 -0.27
C GLU A 142 -10.27 -1.02 -1.76
N ILE A 143 -11.10 -1.96 -2.20
CA ILE A 143 -11.56 -2.05 -3.59
C ILE A 143 -12.39 -0.82 -3.96
N GLU A 144 -13.31 -0.39 -3.10
CA GLU A 144 -14.09 0.84 -3.31
C GLU A 144 -13.20 2.09 -3.43
N ALA A 145 -12.07 2.14 -2.70
CA ALA A 145 -11.13 3.25 -2.74
C ALA A 145 -10.08 3.13 -3.86
N GLY A 146 -10.03 2.03 -4.60
CA GLY A 146 -8.98 1.79 -5.59
C GLY A 146 -7.61 1.47 -4.97
N VAL A 147 -7.58 0.97 -3.73
CA VAL A 147 -6.35 0.61 -3.00
C VAL A 147 -6.03 -0.86 -3.24
N PRO A 148 -4.96 -1.18 -4.01
CA PRO A 148 -4.54 -2.57 -4.22
C PRO A 148 -3.89 -3.14 -2.94
N ALA A 149 -4.01 -4.45 -2.73
CA ALA A 149 -3.40 -5.17 -1.61
C ALA A 149 -2.45 -6.27 -2.08
N PHE A 150 -1.32 -6.42 -1.39
CA PHE A 150 -0.37 -7.51 -1.63
C PHE A 150 -1.02 -8.88 -1.40
N GLY A 151 -0.83 -9.81 -2.32
CA GLY A 151 -1.43 -11.14 -2.32
C GLY A 151 -2.82 -11.21 -2.96
N ARG A 152 -3.57 -10.09 -2.99
CA ARG A 152 -4.86 -9.99 -3.70
C ARG A 152 -4.70 -9.43 -5.10
N ASP A 153 -4.07 -8.27 -5.23
CA ASP A 153 -3.95 -7.51 -6.47
C ASP A 153 -2.61 -7.73 -7.19
N TYR A 154 -1.55 -8.00 -6.42
CA TYR A 154 -0.18 -8.18 -6.92
C TYR A 154 0.67 -9.02 -5.95
N GLY A 155 1.74 -9.63 -6.46
CA GLY A 155 2.69 -10.42 -5.69
C GLY A 155 4.09 -9.82 -5.60
N GLU A 156 5.02 -10.64 -5.11
CA GLU A 156 6.44 -10.27 -4.97
C GLU A 156 7.05 -9.91 -6.34
N ALA A 157 7.64 -8.72 -6.42
CA ALA A 157 8.34 -8.20 -7.59
C ALA A 157 7.48 -8.06 -8.86
N ASP A 158 6.16 -7.93 -8.73
CA ASP A 158 5.26 -7.66 -9.86
C ASP A 158 5.27 -6.18 -10.25
N VAL A 159 5.18 -5.31 -9.24
CA VAL A 159 4.84 -3.88 -9.40
C VAL A 159 5.91 -2.94 -8.81
N PHE A 160 5.91 -1.70 -9.28
CA PHE A 160 6.67 -0.61 -8.66
C PHE A 160 5.82 0.12 -7.58
N PRO A 161 6.45 0.83 -6.62
CA PRO A 161 5.74 1.68 -5.65
C PRO A 161 4.67 2.59 -6.26
N THR A 162 4.97 3.18 -7.42
CA THR A 162 4.06 4.10 -8.10
C THR A 162 2.88 3.39 -8.75
N ASP A 163 3.03 2.14 -9.17
CA ASP A 163 1.96 1.34 -9.79
C ASP A 163 0.81 1.10 -8.79
N VAL A 164 1.12 1.07 -7.49
CA VAL A 164 0.16 0.86 -6.38
C VAL A 164 -0.05 2.14 -5.56
N ASN A 165 0.34 3.29 -6.11
CA ASN A 165 0.17 4.62 -5.52
C ASN A 165 0.85 4.81 -4.15
N LEU A 166 1.85 3.99 -3.81
CA LEU A 166 2.55 4.08 -2.52
C LEU A 166 3.19 5.46 -2.31
N ASP A 167 3.64 6.10 -3.39
CA ASP A 167 4.16 7.46 -3.38
C ASP A 167 3.08 8.52 -3.09
N ALA A 168 1.86 8.33 -3.60
CA ALA A 168 0.73 9.22 -3.37
C ALA A 168 0.21 9.09 -1.92
N PHE A 169 0.29 7.88 -1.36
CA PHE A 169 -0.06 7.61 0.04
C PHE A 169 1.04 7.99 1.05
N GLY A 170 2.09 8.69 0.61
CA GLY A 170 3.19 9.13 1.48
C GLY A 170 4.14 8.01 1.91
N GLY A 171 4.08 6.84 1.27
CA GLY A 171 4.90 5.68 1.60
C GLY A 171 6.27 5.64 0.93
N VAL A 172 6.66 6.70 0.21
CA VAL A 172 8.00 6.87 -0.35
C VAL A 172 8.62 8.16 0.19
N GLY A 173 9.67 8.02 1.00
CA GLY A 173 10.46 9.13 1.52
C GLY A 173 11.32 9.77 0.42
N TRP A 174 10.83 10.85 -0.20
CA TRP A 174 11.57 11.54 -1.26
C TRP A 174 12.72 12.41 -0.75
N LYS A 175 12.65 12.83 0.52
CA LYS A 175 13.62 13.72 1.16
C LYS A 175 14.55 12.99 2.14
N LYS A 176 14.40 11.67 2.29
CA LYS A 176 15.23 10.86 3.19
C LYS A 176 16.50 10.36 2.48
N GLY A 177 17.41 9.77 3.26
CA GLY A 177 18.62 9.13 2.75
C GLY A 177 18.38 7.92 1.84
N CYS A 178 19.45 7.25 1.43
CA CYS A 178 19.36 6.12 0.51
C CYS A 178 18.56 4.94 1.10
N PHE A 179 17.72 4.31 0.28
CA PHE A 179 17.06 3.04 0.59
C PHE A 179 17.19 2.05 -0.58
N ILE A 180 16.91 0.77 -0.33
CA ILE A 180 17.06 -0.28 -1.35
C ILE A 180 16.13 -0.02 -2.53
N GLY A 181 16.66 -0.05 -3.75
CA GLY A 181 15.89 0.18 -4.97
C GLY A 181 15.55 1.66 -5.26
N GLN A 182 16.00 2.61 -4.42
CA GLN A 182 15.70 4.04 -4.56
C GLN A 182 16.10 4.60 -5.92
N GLU A 183 17.22 4.16 -6.49
CA GLU A 183 17.74 4.71 -7.75
C GLU A 183 16.72 4.58 -8.89
N VAL A 184 16.10 3.40 -9.03
CA VAL A 184 15.10 3.14 -10.07
C VAL A 184 13.84 3.96 -9.80
N VAL A 185 13.32 3.91 -8.57
CA VAL A 185 12.11 4.65 -8.17
C VAL A 185 12.28 6.16 -8.35
N SER A 186 13.44 6.71 -7.99
CA SER A 186 13.75 8.13 -8.14
C SER A 186 13.91 8.53 -9.61
N ARG A 187 14.54 7.68 -10.43
CA ARG A 187 14.62 7.90 -11.89
C ARG A 187 13.22 7.90 -12.51
N MET A 188 12.34 7.00 -12.05
CA MET A 188 10.97 6.93 -12.55
C MET A 188 10.21 8.23 -12.32
N LYS A 189 10.25 8.75 -11.10
CA LYS A 189 9.64 10.04 -10.73
C LYS A 189 10.22 11.21 -11.51
N ARG A 190 11.54 11.33 -11.62
CA ARG A 190 12.20 12.49 -12.25
C ARG A 190 12.06 12.54 -13.77
N ARG A 191 12.02 11.37 -14.43
CA ARG A 191 11.86 11.26 -15.88
C ARG A 191 10.39 11.08 -16.30
N GLY A 192 9.48 11.19 -15.34
CA GLY A 192 8.03 10.93 -15.48
C GLY A 192 7.69 9.62 -16.19
N THR A 193 8.52 8.59 -16.05
CA THR A 193 8.19 7.27 -16.64
C THR A 193 7.11 6.53 -15.85
N ILE A 194 6.48 7.20 -14.87
CA ILE A 194 5.29 6.74 -14.17
C ILE A 194 4.13 6.76 -15.16
N ARG A 195 3.82 5.59 -15.71
CA ARG A 195 2.74 5.44 -16.68
C ARG A 195 1.61 4.56 -16.17
N LYS A 196 1.85 3.75 -15.15
CA LYS A 196 0.86 2.84 -14.58
C LYS A 196 0.49 3.30 -13.17
N ARG A 197 -0.80 3.25 -12.87
CA ARG A 197 -1.39 3.55 -11.55
C ARG A 197 -2.52 2.57 -11.29
N SER A 198 -2.76 2.27 -10.02
CA SER A 198 -3.95 1.56 -9.59
C SER A 198 -5.07 2.57 -9.42
N LEU A 199 -6.24 2.29 -9.97
CA LEU A 199 -7.36 3.23 -10.01
C LEU A 199 -8.67 2.54 -9.62
N PRO A 200 -9.58 3.25 -8.94
CA PRO A 200 -10.93 2.74 -8.74
C PRO A 200 -11.70 2.78 -10.07
N ALA A 201 -12.43 1.70 -10.34
CA ALA A 201 -13.38 1.60 -11.43
C ALA A 201 -14.74 1.13 -10.92
N THR A 202 -15.82 1.60 -11.54
CA THR A 202 -17.18 1.13 -11.28
C THR A 202 -17.88 0.71 -12.56
N PHE A 203 -18.80 -0.26 -12.43
CA PHE A 203 -19.58 -0.84 -13.51
C PHE A 203 -21.08 -0.77 -13.19
N ALA A 204 -21.91 -0.72 -14.23
CA ALA A 204 -23.36 -0.67 -14.06
C ALA A 204 -23.95 -1.98 -13.51
N ALA A 205 -23.34 -3.12 -13.87
CA ALA A 205 -23.65 -4.43 -13.30
C ALA A 205 -22.44 -4.95 -12.50
N GLU A 206 -22.44 -6.23 -12.14
CA GLU A 206 -21.32 -6.84 -11.43
C GLU A 206 -20.01 -6.63 -12.22
N ALA A 207 -18.99 -6.14 -11.51
CA ALA A 207 -17.70 -5.83 -12.08
C ALA A 207 -17.03 -7.12 -12.59
N PRO A 208 -16.44 -7.10 -13.80
CA PRO A 208 -15.77 -8.28 -14.33
C PRO A 208 -14.66 -8.80 -13.39
N PRO A 209 -14.33 -10.10 -13.44
CA PRO A 209 -13.40 -10.71 -12.50
C PRO A 209 -11.95 -10.23 -12.70
N PRO A 210 -11.07 -10.42 -11.70
CA PRO A 210 -9.64 -10.14 -11.84
C PRO A 210 -9.02 -10.83 -13.05
N GLY A 211 -8.08 -10.15 -13.70
CA GLY A 211 -7.45 -10.57 -14.95
C GLY A 211 -8.18 -10.12 -16.21
N THR A 212 -9.42 -9.63 -16.11
CA THR A 212 -10.15 -9.09 -17.27
C THR A 212 -9.45 -7.84 -17.81
N ALA A 213 -9.22 -7.80 -19.11
CA ALA A 213 -8.61 -6.66 -19.78
C ALA A 213 -9.57 -5.46 -19.82
N VAL A 214 -9.04 -4.27 -19.49
CA VAL A 214 -9.73 -3.00 -19.65
C VAL A 214 -9.28 -2.39 -20.98
N MET A 215 -10.23 -2.12 -21.86
CA MET A 215 -10.01 -1.77 -23.25
C MET A 215 -10.55 -0.37 -23.57
N ALA A 216 -9.83 0.36 -24.42
CA ALA A 216 -10.30 1.56 -25.11
C ALA A 216 -10.29 1.29 -26.61
N GLY A 217 -11.45 0.88 -27.14
CA GLY A 217 -11.54 0.30 -28.48
C GLY A 217 -10.56 -0.88 -28.63
N PRO A 218 -9.66 -0.90 -29.63
CA PRO A 218 -8.71 -2.00 -29.81
C PRO A 218 -7.52 -1.95 -28.83
N THR A 219 -7.39 -0.90 -28.01
CA THR A 219 -6.21 -0.68 -27.18
C THR A 219 -6.43 -1.16 -25.75
N THR A 220 -5.62 -2.10 -25.26
CA THR A 220 -5.62 -2.46 -23.84
C THR A 220 -5.06 -1.32 -23.00
N VAL A 221 -5.85 -0.81 -22.08
CA VAL A 221 -5.48 0.24 -21.13
C VAL A 221 -4.88 -0.34 -19.86
N GLY A 222 -5.39 -1.48 -19.41
CA GLY A 222 -4.97 -2.13 -18.17
C GLY A 222 -5.68 -3.46 -17.96
N ALA A 223 -5.70 -3.93 -16.72
CA ALA A 223 -6.48 -5.09 -16.31
C ALA A 223 -7.05 -4.88 -14.91
N ILE A 224 -8.17 -5.54 -14.63
CA ILE A 224 -8.76 -5.60 -13.28
C ILE A 224 -7.85 -6.44 -12.38
N SER A 225 -7.43 -5.90 -11.24
CA SER A 225 -6.63 -6.60 -10.23
C SER A 225 -7.48 -7.16 -9.09
N ALA A 226 -8.59 -6.50 -8.76
CA ALA A 226 -9.57 -6.97 -7.80
C ALA A 226 -10.96 -6.45 -8.17
N SER A 227 -12.02 -7.20 -7.85
CA SER A 227 -13.41 -6.76 -8.01
C SER A 227 -14.30 -7.26 -6.89
N LEU A 228 -15.32 -6.46 -6.54
CA LEU A 228 -16.33 -6.78 -5.55
C LEU A 228 -17.63 -6.02 -5.84
N GLY A 229 -18.72 -6.74 -6.11
CA GLY A 229 -19.99 -6.12 -6.51
C GLY A 229 -19.79 -5.28 -7.78
N HIS A 230 -20.10 -3.99 -7.71
CA HIS A 230 -19.95 -3.05 -8.84
C HIS A 230 -18.58 -2.35 -8.89
N HIS A 231 -17.71 -2.60 -7.91
CA HIS A 231 -16.43 -1.91 -7.76
C HIS A 231 -15.27 -2.78 -8.19
N ALA A 232 -14.23 -2.15 -8.73
CA ALA A 232 -12.98 -2.81 -9.08
C ALA A 232 -11.77 -1.92 -8.84
N VAL A 233 -10.62 -2.55 -8.65
CA VAL A 233 -9.30 -1.91 -8.77
C VAL A 233 -8.73 -2.30 -10.13
N ILE A 234 -8.24 -1.32 -10.87
CA ILE A 234 -7.59 -1.56 -12.16
C ILE A 234 -6.14 -1.08 -12.12
N LEU A 235 -5.21 -1.86 -12.66
CA LEU A 235 -3.85 -1.39 -12.94
C LEU A 235 -3.82 -0.88 -14.38
N ALA A 236 -3.87 0.44 -14.55
CA ALA A 236 -4.08 1.07 -15.84
C ALA A 236 -2.94 1.99 -16.25
N ARG A 237 -2.74 2.10 -17.56
CA ARG A 237 -1.81 3.05 -18.17
C ARG A 237 -2.47 4.40 -18.35
N LEU A 238 -1.98 5.42 -17.64
CA LEU A 238 -2.48 6.79 -17.69
C LEU A 238 -2.40 7.40 -19.10
N ASP A 239 -1.31 7.14 -19.83
CA ASP A 239 -1.15 7.64 -21.20
C ASP A 239 -2.22 7.10 -22.16
N ARG A 240 -2.65 5.85 -21.97
CA ARG A 240 -3.71 5.22 -22.75
C ARG A 240 -5.10 5.68 -22.31
N LEU A 241 -5.33 5.83 -21.00
CA LEU A 241 -6.58 6.40 -20.46
C LEU A 241 -6.84 7.81 -20.99
N ARG A 242 -5.80 8.66 -20.99
CA ARG A 242 -5.91 10.04 -21.47
C ARG A 242 -6.26 10.10 -22.95
N ALA A 243 -5.63 9.25 -23.77
CA ALA A 243 -5.89 9.17 -25.20
C ALA A 243 -7.29 8.63 -25.54
N ALA A 244 -7.89 7.84 -24.63
CA ALA A 244 -9.23 7.29 -24.76
C ALA A 244 -10.34 8.25 -24.31
N GLU A 245 -9.99 9.48 -23.91
CA GLU A 245 -10.91 10.44 -23.28
C GLU A 245 -11.67 9.83 -22.08
N HIS A 246 -11.05 8.83 -21.42
CA HIS A 246 -11.59 8.04 -20.31
C HIS A 246 -12.76 7.10 -20.64
N TYR A 247 -13.11 6.92 -21.91
CA TYR A 247 -14.02 5.83 -22.29
C TYR A 247 -13.26 4.50 -22.28
N CYS A 248 -13.69 3.58 -21.42
CA CYS A 248 -13.11 2.25 -21.29
C CYS A 248 -14.21 1.21 -21.07
N GLU A 249 -13.97 -0.02 -21.50
CA GLU A 249 -14.85 -1.15 -21.25
C GLU A 249 -14.05 -2.37 -20.76
N ALA A 250 -14.72 -3.26 -20.04
CA ALA A 250 -14.20 -4.58 -19.70
C ALA A 250 -15.34 -5.59 -19.82
N ASP A 251 -15.10 -6.68 -20.55
CA ASP A 251 -16.10 -7.73 -20.82
C ASP A 251 -17.45 -7.19 -21.35
N GLY A 252 -17.38 -6.22 -22.28
CA GLY A 252 -18.54 -5.57 -22.88
C GLY A 252 -19.33 -4.62 -21.95
N GLN A 253 -18.81 -4.33 -20.76
CA GLN A 253 -19.38 -3.35 -19.84
C GLN A 253 -18.54 -2.08 -19.79
N GLU A 254 -19.19 -0.92 -19.88
CA GLU A 254 -18.53 0.38 -19.69
C GLU A 254 -17.98 0.51 -18.26
N ALA A 255 -16.73 0.96 -18.16
CA ALA A 255 -16.01 1.19 -16.91
C ALA A 255 -15.94 2.69 -16.64
N THR A 256 -16.52 3.13 -15.52
CA THR A 256 -16.33 4.50 -15.01
C THR A 256 -15.07 4.51 -14.15
N ILE A 257 -14.03 5.22 -14.60
CA ILE A 257 -12.71 5.26 -13.94
C ILE A 257 -12.46 6.66 -13.37
N VAL A 258 -12.18 6.74 -12.06
CA VAL A 258 -11.85 8.00 -11.40
C VAL A 258 -10.34 8.12 -11.31
N VAL A 259 -9.79 9.21 -11.87
CA VAL A 259 -8.35 9.49 -11.83
C VAL A 259 -8.11 10.81 -11.10
N PRO A 260 -7.37 10.80 -9.98
CA PRO A 260 -6.96 12.02 -9.28
C PRO A 260 -6.19 12.99 -10.18
N ASP A 261 -6.44 14.29 -10.04
CA ASP A 261 -5.81 15.33 -10.87
C ASP A 261 -4.28 15.32 -10.78
N GLU A 262 -3.73 14.99 -9.61
CA GLU A 262 -2.29 14.85 -9.41
C GLU A 262 -1.65 13.78 -10.30
N PHE A 263 -2.39 12.72 -10.64
CA PHE A 263 -1.87 11.67 -11.52
C PHE A 263 -1.79 12.15 -12.97
N TRP A 264 -2.67 13.08 -13.39
CA TRP A 264 -2.53 13.76 -14.67
C TRP A 264 -1.33 14.71 -14.70
N ALA A 265 -1.13 15.47 -13.61
CA ALA A 265 0.03 16.34 -13.48
C ALA A 265 1.36 15.56 -13.55
N ASP A 266 1.44 14.39 -12.91
CA ASP A 266 2.60 13.49 -12.99
C ASP A 266 2.88 13.04 -14.44
N LEU A 267 1.83 12.70 -15.20
CA LEU A 267 1.94 12.31 -16.59
C LEU A 267 2.39 13.46 -17.49
N GLU A 268 1.92 14.68 -17.26
CA GLU A 268 2.32 15.86 -18.04
C GLU A 268 3.77 16.27 -17.77
N ALA A 269 4.22 16.15 -16.52
CA ALA A 269 5.61 16.38 -16.15
C ALA A 269 6.56 15.41 -16.88
N ALA A 270 6.09 14.18 -17.17
CA ALA A 270 6.83 13.19 -17.94
C ALA A 270 7.09 13.54 -19.40
N GLN A 271 6.11 14.16 -20.04
CA GLN A 271 6.16 14.42 -21.49
C GLN A 271 7.06 15.60 -21.84
N LYS A 272 7.50 16.37 -20.83
CA LYS A 272 8.38 17.54 -20.97
C LYS A 272 9.88 17.21 -20.79
N VAL A 273 10.24 15.95 -20.51
CA VAL A 273 11.61 15.45 -20.29
C VAL A 273 12.04 14.54 -21.43
#